data_AF-A0A968BQ48-F1
#
_entry.id   AF-A0A968BQ48-F1
#
_cell.length_a   1.000
_cell.length_b   1.000
_cell.length_c   1.000
_cell.angle_alpha   90.00
_cell.angle_beta   90.00
_cell.angle_gamma   90.00
#
_symmetry.space_group_name_H-M   'P 1'
#
loop_
_entity.id
_entity.type
_entity.pdbx_description
1 polymer ?
#
loop_
_entity_poly.entity_id
_entity_poly.type
_entity_poly.pdbx_seq_one_letter_code
_entity_poly.pdbx_strand_id
1 'polypeptide(L)'
;KESPPPDVELADGQVLEVGTLRFQVLHTPGHSPGGVTFYLEKEGVAFDGDVLFQMGMGRVDLPGGDWDTLMRSIQEVLFALPDETVLYPGHGPRTTVGQEKRSNPWLR
;
A
#
# COMPACT_ATOMS: atom_id res chain seq x y z
N LYS A 1 16.65 -12.34 16.05
CA LYS A 1 15.70 -12.23 17.17
C LYS A 1 14.35 -12.00 16.52
N GLU A 2 13.40 -12.90 16.72
CA GLU A 2 12.04 -12.69 16.20
C GLU A 2 11.41 -11.48 16.90
N SER A 3 10.62 -10.71 16.16
CA SER A 3 9.79 -9.65 16.74
C SER A 3 8.75 -10.29 17.67
N PRO A 4 8.38 -9.62 18.76
CA PRO A 4 7.22 -10.06 19.54
C PRO A 4 5.97 -10.07 18.66
N PRO A 5 4.99 -10.94 18.96
CA PRO A 5 3.72 -10.90 18.25
C PRO A 5 3.03 -9.55 18.48
N PRO A 6 2.28 -9.03 17.49
CA PRO A 6 1.47 -7.84 17.69
C PRO A 6 0.31 -8.15 18.66
N ASP A 7 -0.15 -7.15 19.40
CA ASP A 7 -1.35 -7.30 20.24
C ASP A 7 -2.62 -7.57 19.42
N VAL A 8 -2.65 -7.06 18.19
CA VAL A 8 -3.76 -7.19 17.25
C VAL A 8 -3.20 -7.52 15.86
N GLU A 9 -3.65 -8.64 15.29
CA GLU A 9 -3.40 -8.97 13.89
C GLU A 9 -4.33 -8.20 12.97
N LEU A 10 -3.85 -7.90 11.76
CA LEU A 10 -4.63 -7.22 10.74
C LEU A 10 -5.13 -8.21 9.70
N ALA A 11 -6.36 -8.00 9.23
CA ALA A 11 -6.96 -8.76 8.13
C ALA A 11 -7.38 -7.82 6.99
N ASP A 12 -7.38 -8.35 5.76
CA ASP A 12 -7.91 -7.63 4.62
C ASP A 12 -9.38 -7.22 4.85
N GLY A 13 -9.72 -5.98 4.48
CA GLY A 13 -11.04 -5.39 4.69
C GLY A 13 -11.37 -5.00 6.13
N GLN A 14 -10.49 -5.26 7.10
CA GLN A 14 -10.69 -4.82 8.47
C GLN A 14 -10.74 -3.29 8.54
N VAL A 15 -11.63 -2.76 9.37
CA VAL A 15 -11.68 -1.31 9.65
C VAL A 15 -11.16 -1.05 11.06
N LEU A 16 -10.15 -0.18 11.16
CA LEU A 16 -9.63 0.34 12.43
C LEU A 16 -10.18 1.74 12.65
N GLU A 17 -10.67 2.01 13.86
CA GLU A 17 -11.19 3.32 14.24
C GLU A 17 -10.25 4.00 15.23
N VAL A 18 -9.82 5.21 14.90
CA VAL A 18 -8.99 6.05 15.78
C VAL A 18 -9.64 7.42 15.89
N GLY A 19 -10.40 7.61 16.98
CA GLY A 19 -11.26 8.78 17.10
C GLY A 19 -12.32 8.79 16.00
N THR A 20 -12.30 9.80 15.13
CA THR A 20 -13.23 9.91 13.99
C THR A 20 -12.68 9.31 12.69
N LEU A 21 -11.40 8.92 12.68
CA LEU A 21 -10.75 8.36 11.50
C LEU A 21 -11.09 6.88 11.35
N ARG A 22 -11.36 6.46 10.11
CA ARG A 22 -11.62 5.07 9.74
C ARG A 22 -10.56 4.63 8.74
N PHE A 23 -9.73 3.68 9.15
CA PHE A 23 -8.69 3.09 8.31
C PHE A 23 -9.19 1.74 7.82
N GLN A 24 -9.45 1.62 6.52
CA GLN A 24 -9.64 0.32 5.89
C GLN A 24 -8.28 -0.29 5.63
N VAL A 25 -8.05 -1.49 6.14
CA VAL A 25 -6.87 -2.30 5.86
C VAL A 25 -7.07 -2.97 4.51
N LEU A 26 -6.13 -2.78 3.61
CA LEU A 26 -6.05 -3.46 2.32
C LEU A 26 -4.77 -4.30 2.32
N HIS A 27 -4.87 -5.60 2.08
CA HIS A 27 -3.69 -6.46 2.00
C HIS A 27 -2.97 -6.22 0.66
N THR A 28 -1.73 -5.74 0.75
CA THR A 28 -0.91 -5.36 -0.40
C THR A 28 0.47 -6.03 -0.33
N PRO A 29 0.51 -7.38 -0.41
CA PRO A 29 1.76 -8.13 -0.35
C PRO A 29 2.64 -7.90 -1.60
N GLY A 30 3.89 -8.32 -1.50
CA GLY A 30 4.81 -8.40 -2.63
C GLY A 30 6.16 -7.78 -2.34
N HIS A 31 6.21 -6.60 -1.72
CA HIS A 31 7.45 -6.14 -1.08
C HIS A 31 7.81 -7.04 0.12
N SER A 32 6.78 -7.40 0.89
CA SER A 32 6.82 -8.43 1.93
C SER A 32 5.49 -9.21 1.94
N PRO A 33 5.42 -10.41 2.55
CA PRO A 33 4.19 -11.20 2.57
C PRO A 33 3.05 -10.56 3.39
N GLY A 34 3.38 -9.75 4.40
CA GLY A 34 2.43 -9.13 5.32
C GLY A 34 2.18 -7.64 5.07
N GLY A 35 2.59 -7.11 3.90
CA GLY A 35 2.39 -5.71 3.55
C GLY A 35 0.92 -5.32 3.53
N VAL A 36 0.57 -4.18 4.12
CA VAL A 36 -0.78 -3.64 4.11
C VAL A 36 -0.77 -2.15 3.78
N THR A 37 -1.83 -1.71 3.13
CA THR A 37 -2.14 -0.30 2.88
C THR A 37 -3.31 0.11 3.76
N PHE A 38 -3.18 1.25 4.45
CA PHE A 38 -4.29 1.84 5.20
C PHE A 38 -4.96 2.93 4.38
N TYR A 39 -6.20 2.67 3.95
CA TYR A 39 -6.99 3.60 3.17
C TYR A 39 -7.99 4.35 4.04
N LEU A 40 -8.01 5.68 3.91
CA LEU A 40 -8.95 6.57 4.57
C LEU A 40 -9.83 7.20 3.49
N GLU A 41 -10.94 6.53 3.18
CA GLU A 41 -11.83 6.89 2.07
C GLU A 41 -12.34 8.34 2.18
N LYS A 42 -12.76 8.76 3.37
CA LYS A 42 -13.32 10.11 3.58
C LYS A 42 -12.28 11.21 3.39
N GLU A 43 -11.03 10.92 3.72
CA GLU A 43 -9.90 11.84 3.62
C GLU A 43 -9.25 11.81 2.22
N GLY A 44 -9.55 10.79 1.41
CA GLY A 44 -8.98 10.62 0.07
C GLY A 44 -7.48 10.32 0.12
N VAL A 45 -7.00 9.61 1.16
CA VAL A 45 -5.57 9.31 1.34
C VAL A 45 -5.36 7.83 1.63
N ALA A 46 -4.20 7.30 1.23
CA ALA A 46 -3.74 5.97 1.63
C ALA A 46 -2.28 6.00 2.10
N PHE A 47 -1.98 5.25 3.14
CA PHE A 47 -0.61 4.99 3.60
C PHE A 47 -0.24 3.59 3.14
N ASP A 48 0.55 3.48 2.08
CA ASP A 48 0.81 2.22 1.37
C ASP A 48 2.17 1.59 1.68
N GLY A 49 2.95 2.20 2.58
CA GLY A 49 4.24 1.66 2.99
C GLY A 49 5.19 1.55 1.80
N ASP A 50 5.80 0.38 1.63
CA ASP A 50 6.81 0.13 0.60
C ASP A 50 6.23 -0.57 -0.64
N VAL A 51 4.97 -0.31 -0.97
CA VAL A 51 4.30 -0.89 -2.15
C VAL A 51 4.57 -0.03 -3.38
N LEU A 52 4.14 1.22 -3.38
CA LEU A 52 4.27 2.13 -4.52
C LEU A 52 4.91 3.46 -4.08
N PHE A 53 5.83 3.98 -4.90
CA PHE A 53 6.50 5.25 -4.65
C PHE A 53 6.23 6.22 -5.80
N GLN A 54 6.52 7.51 -5.59
CA GLN A 54 6.57 8.43 -6.72
C GLN A 54 7.58 7.94 -7.76
N MET A 55 7.09 7.56 -8.95
CA MET A 55 7.89 7.04 -10.06
C MET A 55 8.73 5.79 -9.72
N GLY A 56 8.31 5.05 -8.69
CA GLY A 56 9.02 3.88 -8.16
C GLY A 56 8.06 2.85 -7.55
N MET A 57 8.63 1.76 -7.03
CA MET A 57 7.90 0.68 -6.35
C MET A 57 8.81 0.01 -5.33
N GLY A 58 8.22 -0.77 -4.43
CA GLY A 58 8.95 -1.62 -3.48
C GLY A 58 9.92 -2.58 -4.15
N ARG A 59 11.05 -2.85 -3.49
CA ARG A 59 11.96 -3.94 -3.90
C ARG A 59 11.36 -5.30 -3.56
N VAL A 60 11.71 -6.34 -4.32
CA VAL A 60 11.17 -7.70 -4.15
C VAL A 60 12.26 -8.77 -4.02
N ASP A 61 13.52 -8.38 -3.94
CA ASP A 61 14.67 -9.29 -3.94
C ASP A 61 15.08 -9.81 -2.56
N LEU A 62 14.39 -9.37 -1.50
CA LEU A 62 14.58 -9.87 -0.13
C LEU A 62 13.66 -11.08 0.17
N PRO A 63 13.96 -11.90 1.19
CA PRO A 63 13.12 -13.04 1.54
C PRO A 63 11.64 -12.68 1.73
N GLY A 64 10.77 -13.37 1.01
CA GLY A 64 9.32 -13.12 1.02
C GLY A 64 8.85 -12.04 0.04
N GLY A 65 9.78 -11.34 -0.63
CA GLY A 65 9.46 -10.48 -1.76
C GLY A 65 9.09 -11.28 -3.01
N ASP A 66 8.10 -10.79 -3.77
CA ASP A 66 7.61 -11.43 -4.99
C ASP A 66 7.08 -10.37 -5.99
N TRP A 67 7.63 -10.40 -7.20
CA TRP A 67 7.32 -9.42 -8.24
C TRP A 67 5.86 -9.46 -8.69
N ASP A 68 5.36 -10.64 -9.04
CA ASP A 68 4.01 -10.82 -9.58
C ASP A 68 2.94 -10.50 -8.53
N THR A 69 3.23 -10.80 -7.26
CA THR A 69 2.37 -10.42 -6.14
C THR A 69 2.38 -8.91 -5.91
N LEU A 70 3.53 -8.25 -5.97
CA LEU A 70 3.58 -6.79 -5.83
C LEU A 70 2.83 -6.08 -6.97
N MET A 71 2.99 -6.56 -8.21
CA MET A 71 2.27 -6.01 -9.36
C MET A 71 0.75 -6.18 -9.22
N ARG A 72 0.28 -7.35 -8.77
CA ARG A 72 -1.15 -7.57 -8.49
C ARG A 72 -1.66 -6.65 -7.39
N SER A 73 -0.93 -6.48 -6.29
CA SER A 73 -1.30 -5.53 -5.23
C SER A 73 -1.43 -4.10 -5.76
N ILE A 74 -0.50 -3.65 -6.61
CA ILE A 74 -0.58 -2.31 -7.20
C ILE A 74 -1.79 -2.19 -8.14
N GLN A 75 -2.01 -3.16 -9.03
CA GLN A 75 -3.03 -3.09 -10.08
C GLN A 75 -4.45 -3.34 -9.58
N GLU A 76 -4.64 -4.34 -8.70
CA GLU A 76 -5.95 -4.78 -8.25
C GLU A 76 -6.41 -4.02 -7.00
N VAL A 77 -5.48 -3.53 -6.18
CA VAL A 77 -5.81 -2.86 -4.90
C VAL A 77 -5.57 -1.35 -5.02
N LEU A 78 -4.33 -0.89 -5.20
CA LEU A 78 -4.04 0.55 -5.21
C LEU A 78 -4.68 1.26 -6.41
N PHE A 79 -4.68 0.63 -7.57
CA PHE A 79 -5.25 1.20 -8.79
C PHE A 79 -6.76 1.06 -8.89
N ALA A 80 -7.39 0.28 -8.00
CA ALA A 80 -8.84 0.30 -7.83
C ALA A 80 -9.33 1.52 -7.03
N LEU A 81 -8.45 2.21 -6.30
CA LEU A 81 -8.78 3.44 -5.59
C LEU A 81 -9.02 4.61 -6.58
N PRO A 82 -9.77 5.66 -6.16
CA PRO A 82 -9.94 6.87 -6.95
C PRO A 82 -8.61 7.51 -7.35
N ASP A 83 -8.52 8.05 -8.56
CA ASP A 83 -7.28 8.61 -9.12
C ASP A 83 -6.72 9.79 -8.31
N GLU A 84 -7.59 10.52 -7.64
CA GLU A 84 -7.29 11.63 -6.73
C GLU A 84 -6.73 11.18 -5.37
N THR A 85 -6.80 9.88 -5.05
CA THR A 85 -6.30 9.35 -3.78
C THR A 85 -4.81 9.66 -3.65
N VAL A 86 -4.46 10.38 -2.58
CA VAL A 86 -3.07 10.73 -2.26
C VAL A 86 -2.40 9.54 -1.59
N LEU A 87 -1.31 9.07 -2.16
CA LEU A 87 -0.48 8.01 -1.59
C LEU A 87 0.63 8.62 -0.75
N TYR A 88 0.71 8.21 0.51
CA TYR A 88 1.78 8.52 1.44
C TYR A 88 2.68 7.28 1.61
N PRO A 89 3.74 7.16 0.81
CA PRO A 89 4.63 6.02 0.87
C PRO A 89 5.47 5.99 2.14
N GLY A 90 6.05 4.83 2.45
CA GLY A 90 7.05 4.67 3.50
C GLY A 90 8.33 5.48 3.25
N HIS A 91 8.62 5.77 1.97
CA HIS A 91 9.80 6.50 1.54
C HIS A 91 9.51 7.49 0.42
N GLY A 92 10.22 8.63 0.45
CA GLY A 92 10.13 9.65 -0.59
C GLY A 92 8.90 10.55 -0.47
N PRO A 93 8.62 11.37 -1.50
CA PRO A 93 7.48 12.29 -1.49
C PRO A 93 6.15 11.56 -1.77
N ARG A 94 5.06 12.16 -1.30
CA ARG A 94 3.70 11.74 -1.66
C ARG A 94 3.43 11.85 -3.16
N THR A 95 2.53 11.03 -3.66
CA THR A 95 2.03 11.04 -5.05
C THR A 95 0.52 10.80 -5.08
N THR A 96 -0.09 10.57 -6.24
CA THR A 96 -1.48 10.11 -6.36
C THR A 96 -1.58 8.86 -7.19
N VAL A 97 -2.64 8.08 -6.96
CA VAL A 97 -2.97 6.88 -7.75
C VAL A 97 -2.99 7.20 -9.25
N GLY A 98 -3.68 8.27 -9.64
CA GLY A 98 -3.77 8.68 -11.03
C GLY A 98 -2.43 9.12 -11.63
N GLN A 99 -1.57 9.78 -10.85
CA GLN A 99 -0.23 10.14 -11.31
C GLN A 99 0.58 8.88 -11.62
N GLU A 100 0.64 7.93 -10.69
CA GLU A 100 1.43 6.71 -10.87
C GLU A 100 0.90 5.83 -12.00
N LYS A 101 -0.43 5.70 -12.16
CA LYS A 101 -1.05 5.01 -13.32
C LYS A 101 -0.54 5.52 -14.67
N ARG A 102 -0.30 6.83 -14.79
CA ARG A 102 0.05 7.47 -16.07
C ARG A 102 1.55 7.54 -16.32
N SER A 103 2.33 7.80 -15.27
CA SER A 103 3.75 8.16 -15.42
C SER A 103 4.74 7.17 -14.84
N ASN A 104 4.34 6.25 -13.96
CA ASN A 104 5.30 5.37 -13.30
C ASN A 104 5.93 4.40 -14.33
N PRO A 105 7.27 4.43 -14.52
CA PRO A 105 7.95 3.63 -15.54
C PRO A 105 7.97 2.14 -15.23
N TRP A 106 7.71 1.75 -13.97
CA TRP A 106 7.71 0.35 -13.53
C TRP A 106 6.40 -0.38 -13.82
N LEU A 107 5.36 0.35 -14.23
CA LEU A 107 3.99 -0.16 -14.38
C LEU A 107 3.55 -0.19 -15.85
N ARG A 108 4.53 -0.25 -16.77
CA ARG A 108 4.34 -0.28 -18.23
C ARG A 108 4.73 -1.63 -18.82
#